data_AF-A0A8S0W8I0-F1
#
_entry.id   AF-A0A8S0W8I0-F1
#
_cell.length_a   1.000
_cell.length_b   1.000
_cell.length_c   1.000
_cell.angle_alpha   90.00
_cell.angle_beta   90.00
_cell.angle_gamma   90.00
#
_symmetry.space_group_name_H-M   'P 1'
#
loop_
_entity.id
_entity.type
_entity.pdbx_description
1 polymer ?
#
loop_
_entity_poly.entity_id
_entity_poly.type
_entity_poly.pdbx_seq_one_letter_code
_entity_poly.pdbx_strand_id
1 'polypeptide(L)'
;MDWITSDDKTASMMVLLGSAGLGKSALEQSIAEMCAKAGLLAASFFFSTTSSNRNNGDTLIPTLVYQLIRVIPGLRDLVEKELKNDPHILKLCRESQME
;
A
#
# COMPACT_ATOMS: atom_id res chain seq x y z
N MET A 1 -9.77 17.24 0.19
CA MET A 1 -8.82 16.12 -0.08
C MET A 1 -7.49 16.68 -0.56
N ASP A 2 -7.22 17.94 -0.24
CA ASP A 2 -6.23 18.75 -0.95
C ASP A 2 -4.80 18.30 -0.62
N TRP A 3 -4.61 17.68 0.54
CA TRP A 3 -3.36 17.01 0.92
C TRP A 3 -3.01 15.80 0.05
N ILE A 4 -4.00 15.14 -0.58
CA ILE A 4 -3.81 14.00 -1.50
C ILE A 4 -3.50 14.48 -2.91
N THR A 5 -4.10 15.60 -3.32
CA THR A 5 -4.05 16.12 -4.69
C THR A 5 -3.12 17.33 -4.84
N SER A 6 -2.38 17.68 -3.79
CA SER A 6 -1.40 18.78 -3.83
C SER A 6 -0.30 18.45 -4.84
N ASP A 7 0.10 19.44 -5.64
CA ASP A 7 1.23 19.33 -6.57
C ASP A 7 2.59 19.46 -5.86
N ASP A 8 2.57 19.55 -4.52
CA ASP A 8 3.78 19.46 -3.71
C ASP A 8 4.38 18.05 -3.85
N LYS A 9 5.58 17.97 -4.45
CA LYS A 9 6.29 16.72 -4.75
C LYS A 9 6.86 16.04 -3.51
N THR A 10 6.61 16.56 -2.31
CA THR A 10 6.98 15.90 -1.06
C THR A 10 5.96 14.81 -0.70
N ALA A 11 6.46 13.70 -0.16
CA ALA A 11 5.61 12.63 0.34
C ALA A 11 4.69 13.18 1.44
N SER A 12 3.40 13.28 1.15
CA SER A 12 2.40 13.81 2.07
C SER A 12 1.93 12.73 3.05
N MET A 13 2.04 13.00 4.35
CA MET A 13 1.59 12.11 5.42
C MET A 13 0.50 12.80 6.24
N MET A 14 -0.64 12.12 6.43
CA MET A 14 -1.70 12.55 7.33
C MET A 14 -1.77 11.60 8.53
N VAL A 15 -1.79 12.16 9.75
CA VAL A 15 -1.97 11.41 10.99
C VAL A 15 -3.33 11.74 11.60
N LEU A 16 -4.16 10.72 11.80
CA LEU A 16 -5.47 10.87 12.45
C LEU A 16 -5.36 10.55 13.94
N LEU A 17 -5.54 11.58 14.78
CA LEU A 17 -5.53 11.45 16.24
C LEU A 17 -6.96 11.42 16.79
N GLY A 18 -7.21 10.56 17.77
CA GLY A 18 -8.50 10.49 18.46
C GLY A 18 -8.66 9.24 19.30
N SER A 19 -9.64 9.23 20.19
CA SER A 19 -9.93 8.10 21.08
C SER A 19 -10.24 6.81 20.32
N ALA A 20 -9.96 5.66 20.96
CA ALA A 20 -10.36 4.36 20.43
C ALA A 20 -11.89 4.31 20.21
N GLY A 21 -12.34 3.64 19.15
CA GLY A 21 -13.75 3.49 18.82
C GLY A 21 -14.39 4.65 18.04
N LEU A 22 -13.71 5.77 17.83
CA LEU A 22 -14.23 6.91 17.02
C LEU A 22 -14.23 6.68 15.50
N GLY A 23 -14.00 5.46 15.04
CA GLY A 23 -14.07 5.13 13.61
C GLY A 23 -12.90 5.64 12.76
N LYS A 24 -11.72 5.92 13.34
CA LYS A 24 -10.53 6.35 12.56
C LYS A 24 -10.22 5.42 11.38
N SER A 25 -10.16 4.11 11.63
CA SER A 25 -9.92 3.12 10.56
C SER A 25 -11.06 3.09 9.53
N ALA A 26 -12.30 3.35 9.94
CA ALA A 26 -13.43 3.45 9.01
C ALA A 26 -13.33 4.71 8.14
N LEU A 27 -12.83 5.81 8.69
CA LEU A 27 -12.53 7.04 7.94
C LEU A 27 -11.38 6.82 6.95
N GLU A 28 -10.27 6.21 7.37
CA GLU A 28 -9.14 5.85 6.50
C GLU A 28 -9.58 4.96 5.34
N GLN A 29 -10.39 3.94 5.62
CA GLN A 29 -10.98 3.09 4.59
C GLN A 29 -11.86 3.89 3.63
N SER A 30 -12.75 4.75 4.16
CA SER A 30 -13.64 5.58 3.33
C SER A 30 -12.85 6.50 2.39
N ILE A 31 -11.76 7.11 2.89
CA ILE A 31 -10.85 7.94 2.10
C ILE A 31 -10.21 7.11 0.97
N ALA A 32 -9.70 5.92 1.27
CA ALA A 32 -9.11 5.04 0.27
C ALA A 32 -10.13 4.63 -0.81
N GLU A 33 -11.36 4.30 -0.43
CA GLU A 33 -12.44 3.98 -1.37
C GLU A 33 -12.80 5.17 -2.26
N MET A 34 -12.81 6.39 -1.71
CA MET A 34 -13.01 7.61 -2.49
C MET A 34 -11.87 7.83 -3.50
N CYS A 35 -10.61 7.67 -3.08
CA CYS A 35 -9.47 7.77 -3.98
C CYS A 35 -9.49 6.70 -5.08
N ALA A 36 -9.87 5.47 -4.76
CA ALA A 36 -10.01 4.38 -5.73
C ALA A 36 -11.08 4.71 -6.79
N LYS A 37 -12.25 5.19 -6.36
CA LYS A 37 -13.33 5.62 -7.26
C LYS A 37 -12.93 6.79 -8.15
N ALA A 38 -12.08 7.69 -7.65
CA ALA A 38 -11.55 8.82 -8.39
C ALA A 38 -10.36 8.46 -9.32
N GLY A 39 -9.88 7.22 -9.31
CA GLY A 39 -8.69 6.81 -10.08
C GLY A 39 -7.37 7.37 -9.54
N LEU A 40 -7.36 7.86 -8.29
CA LEU A 40 -6.19 8.45 -7.64
C LEU A 40 -5.37 7.43 -6.82
N LEU A 41 -5.94 6.26 -6.55
CA LEU A 41 -5.30 5.22 -5.74
C LEU A 41 -4.61 4.16 -6.63
N ALA A 42 -3.29 4.15 -6.64
CA ALA A 42 -2.52 3.13 -7.36
C ALA A 42 -2.41 1.81 -6.58
N ALA A 43 -2.21 1.89 -5.26
CA ALA A 43 -2.15 0.75 -4.36
C ALA A 43 -2.46 1.16 -2.92
N SER A 44 -2.85 0.20 -2.07
CA SER A 44 -3.13 0.40 -0.64
C SER A 44 -2.88 -0.87 0.16
N PHE A 45 -2.57 -0.68 1.45
CA PHE A 45 -2.43 -1.75 2.42
C PHE A 45 -2.94 -1.29 3.78
N PHE A 46 -3.63 -2.17 4.50
CA PHE A 46 -4.21 -1.88 5.82
C PHE A 46 -3.69 -2.87 6.86
N PHE A 47 -2.92 -2.36 7.81
CA PHE A 47 -2.55 -3.13 8.99
C PHE A 47 -3.74 -3.26 9.95
N SER A 48 -3.93 -4.45 10.49
CA SER A 48 -4.96 -4.70 11.50
C SER A 48 -4.42 -5.60 12.60
N THR A 49 -4.34 -5.07 13.82
CA THR A 49 -3.86 -5.80 15.01
C THR A 49 -4.80 -6.92 15.44
N THR A 50 -6.06 -6.89 15.01
CA THR A 50 -7.09 -7.87 15.39
C THR A 50 -7.19 -9.05 14.43
N SER A 51 -6.50 -9.00 13.28
CA SER A 51 -6.49 -10.10 12.31
C SER A 51 -5.05 -10.50 12.01
N SER A 52 -4.64 -11.67 12.49
CA SER A 52 -3.27 -12.22 12.32
C SER A 52 -2.79 -12.19 10.87
N ASN A 53 -3.67 -12.46 9.91
CA ASN A 53 -3.33 -12.44 8.48
C ASN A 53 -3.07 -11.03 7.90
N ARG A 54 -3.59 -9.96 8.54
CA ARG A 54 -3.36 -8.55 8.15
C ARG A 54 -2.42 -7.81 9.10
N ASN A 55 -1.77 -8.54 10.00
CA ASN A 55 -0.67 -8.03 10.83
C ASN A 55 0.69 -8.57 10.38
N ASN A 56 0.72 -9.32 9.27
CA ASN A 56 1.97 -9.81 8.69
C ASN A 56 2.54 -8.77 7.71
N GLY A 57 3.62 -8.10 8.09
CA GLY A 57 4.29 -7.14 7.21
C GLY A 57 5.02 -7.74 6.02
N ASP A 58 5.30 -9.04 6.03
CA ASP A 58 5.90 -9.74 4.87
C ASP A 58 4.98 -9.66 3.64
N THR A 59 3.67 -9.42 3.85
CA THR A 59 2.69 -9.27 2.79
C THR A 59 2.55 -7.84 2.27
N LEU A 60 3.14 -6.83 2.94
CA LEU A 60 3.01 -5.43 2.54
C LEU A 60 3.53 -5.21 1.12
N ILE A 61 4.82 -5.47 0.91
CA ILE A 61 5.48 -5.20 -0.37
C ILE A 61 4.90 -6.07 -1.50
N PRO A 62 4.72 -7.39 -1.33
CA PRO A 62 4.11 -8.22 -2.37
C PRO A 62 2.69 -7.77 -2.76
N THR A 63 1.89 -7.33 -1.77
CA THR A 63 0.53 -6.82 -2.04
C THR A 63 0.57 -5.53 -2.85
N LEU A 64 1.44 -4.59 -2.48
CA LEU A 64 1.59 -3.33 -3.21
C LEU A 64 2.08 -3.56 -4.64
N VAL A 65 3.11 -4.40 -4.83
CA VAL A 65 3.62 -4.77 -6.17
C VAL A 65 2.51 -5.37 -7.02
N TYR A 66 1.75 -6.34 -6.49
CA TYR A 66 0.63 -6.97 -7.20
C TYR A 66 -0.43 -5.95 -7.64
N GLN A 67 -0.76 -4.98 -6.78
CA GLN A 67 -1.72 -3.93 -7.14
C GLN A 67 -1.14 -2.98 -8.19
N LEU A 68 0.12 -2.57 -8.05
CA LEU A 68 0.79 -1.64 -8.97
C LEU A 68 0.93 -2.20 -10.38
N ILE A 69 1.32 -3.47 -10.56
CA ILE A 69 1.45 -4.08 -11.91
C ILE A 69 0.12 -4.15 -12.66
N ARG A 70 -1.01 -4.15 -11.93
CA ARG A 70 -2.36 -4.14 -12.53
C ARG A 70 -2.79 -2.74 -12.98
N VAL A 71 -2.30 -1.70 -12.30
CA VAL A 71 -2.63 -0.30 -12.61
C VAL A 71 -1.63 0.33 -13.58
N ILE A 72 -0.37 -0.12 -13.54
CA ILE A 72 0.73 0.40 -14.37
C ILE A 72 1.31 -0.77 -15.19
N PRO A 73 0.77 -1.04 -16.39
CA PRO A 73 1.17 -2.19 -17.20
C PRO A 73 2.68 -2.25 -17.49
N GLY A 74 3.34 -1.09 -17.61
CA GLY A 74 4.79 -1.02 -17.85
C GLY A 74 5.67 -1.58 -16.73
N LEU A 75 5.13 -1.76 -15.51
CA LEU A 75 5.86 -2.41 -14.41
C LEU A 75 5.85 -3.93 -14.51
N ARG A 76 4.90 -4.52 -15.25
CA ARG A 76 4.70 -5.97 -15.26
C ARG A 76 5.93 -6.71 -15.76
N ASP A 77 6.47 -6.32 -16.91
CA ASP A 77 7.61 -7.00 -17.52
C ASP A 77 8.87 -6.88 -16.65
N LEU A 78 9.04 -5.73 -15.99
CA LEU A 78 10.16 -5.48 -15.07
C LEU A 78 10.07 -6.39 -13.84
N VAL A 79 8.88 -6.46 -13.22
CA VAL A 79 8.65 -7.32 -12.05
C VAL A 79 8.77 -8.79 -12.44
N GLU A 80 8.19 -9.22 -13.56
CA GLU A 80 8.30 -10.61 -14.02
C GLU A 80 9.74 -11.02 -14.33
N LYS A 81 10.55 -10.11 -14.89
CA LYS A 81 11.98 -10.35 -15.13
C LYS A 81 12.72 -10.57 -13.81
N GLU A 82 12.55 -9.68 -12.84
CA GLU A 82 13.24 -9.82 -11.55
C GLU A 82 12.74 -11.04 -10.78
N LEU A 83 11.46 -11.37 -10.84
CA LEU A 83 10.92 -12.56 -10.21
C LEU A 83 11.46 -13.87 -10.82
N LYS A 84 11.80 -13.87 -12.11
CA LYS A 84 12.47 -15.00 -12.77
C LYS A 84 13.94 -15.11 -12.34
N ASN A 85 14.60 -13.99 -12.09
CA ASN A 85 15.99 -13.95 -11.62
C ASN A 85 16.10 -14.37 -10.15
N ASP A 86 15.20 -13.89 -9.31
CA ASP A 86 15.11 -14.24 -7.89
C ASP A 86 13.64 -14.44 -7.44
N PRO A 87 13.16 -15.69 -7.44
CA PRO A 87 11.83 -16.03 -6.95
C PRO A 87 11.61 -15.77 -5.46
N HIS A 88 12.67 -15.58 -4.66
CA HIS A 88 12.57 -15.39 -3.21
C HIS A 88 12.36 -13.93 -2.81
N ILE A 89 12.49 -12.98 -3.75
CA ILE A 89 12.35 -11.54 -3.49
C ILE A 89 11.02 -11.16 -2.81
N LEU A 90 9.93 -11.88 -3.12
CA LEU A 90 8.62 -11.68 -2.50
C LEU A 90 8.47 -12.29 -1.09
N LYS A 91 9.43 -13.12 -0.67
CA LYS A 91 9.49 -13.78 0.64
C LYS A 91 10.61 -13.24 1.53
N LEU A 92 11.36 -12.24 1.06
CA LEU A 92 12.38 -11.61 1.88
C LEU A 92 11.75 -11.04 3.15
N CYS A 93 12.40 -11.28 4.29
CA CYS A 93 12.03 -10.74 5.58
C CYS A 93 12.02 -9.20 5.52
N ARG A 94 11.20 -8.57 6.36
CA ARG A 94 10.98 -7.11 6.44
C ARG A 94 12.25 -6.26 6.33
N GLU A 95 13.37 -6.73 6.87
CA GLU A 95 14.65 -6.00 6.82
C GLU A 95 15.23 -5.95 5.40
N SER A 96 15.19 -7.06 4.65
CA SER A 96 15.79 -7.14 3.31
C SER A 96 14.88 -6.65 2.18
N GLN A 97 13.60 -6.36 2.45
CA GLN A 97 12.70 -5.73 1.46
C GLN A 97 12.84 -4.20 1.40
N MET A 98 13.47 -3.57 2.40
CA MET A 98 13.61 -2.11 2.52
C MET A 98 15.06 -1.63 2.29
N GLU A 99 16.02 -2.55 2.13
CA GLU A 99 17.40 -2.31 1.70
C GLU A 99 17.49 -2.25 0.16
#